data_AF-A0A9E5TEH2-F1
#
_entry.id   AF-A0A9E5TEH2-F1
#
_cell.length_a   1.000
_cell.length_b   1.000
_cell.length_c   1.000
_cell.angle_alpha   90.00
_cell.angle_beta   90.00
_cell.angle_gamma   90.00
#
_symmetry.space_group_name_H-M   'P 1'
#
loop_
_entity.id
_entity.type
_entity.pdbx_description
1 polymer ?
#
loop_
_entity_poly.entity_id
_entity_poly.type
_entity_poly.pdbx_seq_one_letter_code
_entity_poly.pdbx_strand_id
1 'polypeptide(L)'
;MKVDVKLFGTLAQSVSGPILAHYPQGIRAGSLLEVELPENSTLADLVAHLSLPTEELKLTFVNGRPQELDYRLAPGDEVGIFSPVGGG
;
A
#
# COMPACT_ATOMS: atom_id res chain seq x y z
N MET A 1 -13.77 4.15 -3.77
CA MET A 1 -13.75 2.73 -3.37
C MET A 1 -12.83 2.51 -2.18
N LYS A 2 -13.10 1.47 -1.39
CA LYS A 2 -12.28 1.06 -0.24
C LYS A 2 -11.44 -0.14 -0.61
N VAL A 3 -10.17 -0.14 -0.22
CA VAL A 3 -9.25 -1.27 -0.36
C VAL A 3 -8.48 -1.49 0.93
N ASP A 4 -8.05 -2.72 1.13
CA ASP A 4 -7.38 -3.20 2.32
C ASP A 4 -5.88 -3.36 2.03
N VAL A 5 -5.03 -2.55 2.66
CA VAL A 5 -3.61 -2.49 2.33
C VAL A 5 -2.77 -3.01 3.48
N LYS A 6 -1.77 -3.84 3.18
CA LYS A 6 -0.75 -4.31 4.12
C LYS A 6 0.62 -3.92 3.59
N LEU A 7 1.33 -3.13 4.38
CA LEU A 7 2.69 -2.69 4.06
C LEU A 7 3.69 -3.55 4.82
N PHE A 8 4.73 -4.03 4.15
CA PHE A 8 5.76 -4.87 4.76
C PHE A 8 7.12 -4.19 4.73
N GLY A 9 7.98 -4.59 5.67
CA GLY A 9 9.32 -4.02 5.82
C GLY A 9 9.28 -2.56 6.26
N THR A 10 10.19 -1.76 5.70
CA THR A 10 10.36 -0.33 6.00
C THR A 10 9.24 0.55 5.44
N LEU A 11 8.45 0.10 4.46
CA LEU A 11 7.38 0.90 3.83
C LEU A 11 6.36 1.42 4.83
N ALA A 12 6.07 0.66 5.89
CA ALA A 12 5.17 1.09 6.95
C ALA A 12 5.61 2.40 7.63
N GLN A 13 6.93 2.67 7.67
CA GLN A 13 7.51 3.89 8.24
C GLN A 13 7.60 5.03 7.22
N SER A 14 7.54 4.71 5.92
CA SER A 14 7.62 5.68 4.83
C SER A 14 6.26 6.29 4.46
N VAL A 15 5.16 5.79 5.02
CA VAL A 15 3.82 6.37 4.79
C VAL A 15 3.76 7.78 5.33
N SER A 16 3.25 8.70 4.51
CA SER A 16 3.01 10.07 4.92
C SER A 16 1.66 10.58 4.40
N GLY A 17 1.25 11.77 4.85
CA GLY A 17 0.02 12.41 4.41
C GLY A 17 -1.20 12.19 5.32
N PRO A 18 -2.41 12.51 4.83
CA PRO A 18 -3.64 12.59 5.64
C PRO A 18 -4.02 11.28 6.33
N ILE A 19 -3.59 10.14 5.78
CA ILE A 19 -3.90 8.83 6.33
C ILE A 19 -3.38 8.67 7.76
N LEU A 20 -2.23 9.29 8.10
CA LEU A 20 -1.64 9.22 9.45
C LEU A 20 -2.56 9.79 10.55
N ALA A 21 -3.50 10.68 10.22
CA ALA A 21 -4.49 11.18 11.18
C ALA A 21 -5.40 10.05 11.72
N HIS A 22 -5.60 8.99 10.93
CA HIS A 22 -6.38 7.81 11.31
C HIS A 22 -5.54 6.76 12.07
N TYR A 23 -4.20 6.88 12.03
CA TYR A 23 -3.24 5.96 12.66
C TYR A 23 -2.30 6.72 13.61
N PRO A 24 -2.81 7.30 14.72
CA PRO A 24 -2.03 8.15 15.62
C PRO A 24 -0.90 7.41 16.36
N GLN A 25 -0.97 6.08 16.42
CA GLN A 25 0.07 5.22 17.00
C GLN A 25 1.13 4.81 15.96
N GLY A 26 1.07 5.39 14.76
CA GLY A 26 1.87 5.00 13.60
C GLY A 26 1.34 3.76 12.91
N ILE A 27 1.94 3.46 11.75
CA ILE A 27 1.61 2.30 10.93
C ILE A 27 2.66 1.22 11.19
N ARG A 28 2.21 -0.01 11.45
CA ARG A 28 3.11 -1.14 11.70
C ARG A 28 3.22 -2.00 10.45
N ALA A 29 4.39 -2.59 10.24
CA ALA A 29 4.54 -3.56 9.16
C ALA A 29 3.55 -4.73 9.37
N GLY A 30 2.83 -5.08 8.31
CA GLY A 30 1.81 -6.13 8.30
C GLY A 30 0.46 -5.75 8.92
N SER A 31 0.29 -4.53 9.48
CA SER A 31 -1.04 -4.10 9.93
C SER A 31 -1.95 -3.84 8.73
N LEU A 32 -3.26 -4.08 8.91
CA LEU A 32 -4.28 -3.75 7.92
C LEU A 32 -4.52 -2.23 7.92
N LEU A 33 -4.43 -1.62 6.74
CA LEU A 33 -4.78 -0.22 6.50
C LEU A 33 -5.96 -0.14 5.54
N GLU A 34 -7.08 0.40 5.99
CA GLU A 34 -8.18 0.75 5.10
C GLU A 34 -7.86 2.06 4.38
N VAL A 35 -7.90 2.05 3.04
CA VAL A 35 -7.62 3.22 2.20
C VAL A 35 -8.82 3.50 1.29
N GLU A 36 -9.25 4.77 1.28
CA GLU A 36 -10.27 5.26 0.37
C GLU A 36 -9.63 5.94 -0.85
N LEU A 37 -9.93 5.42 -2.04
CA LEU A 37 -9.45 5.94 -3.32
C LEU A 37 -10.62 6.29 -4.24
N PRO A 38 -10.42 7.13 -5.27
CA PRO A 38 -11.38 7.28 -6.37
C PRO A 38 -11.74 5.94 -7.03
N GLU A 39 -12.88 5.89 -7.70
CA GLU A 39 -13.21 4.70 -8.51
C GLU A 39 -12.25 4.56 -9.69
N ASN A 40 -11.98 3.31 -10.08
CA ASN A 40 -11.05 2.96 -11.16
C ASN A 40 -9.58 3.34 -10.92
N SER A 41 -9.20 3.69 -9.68
CA SER A 41 -7.80 3.91 -9.30
C SER A 41 -6.96 2.65 -9.49
N THR A 42 -5.70 2.87 -9.75
CA THR A 42 -4.68 1.84 -9.99
C THR A 42 -3.82 1.60 -8.74
N LEU A 43 -2.97 0.57 -8.78
CA LEU A 43 -1.93 0.39 -7.78
C LEU A 43 -0.97 1.60 -7.74
N ALA A 44 -0.65 2.22 -8.87
CA ALA A 44 0.15 3.45 -8.90
C ALA A 44 -0.52 4.60 -8.13
N ASP A 45 -1.83 4.77 -8.31
CA ASP A 45 -2.60 5.79 -7.58
C ASP A 45 -2.60 5.52 -6.08
N LEU A 46 -2.71 4.26 -5.66
CA LEU A 46 -2.61 3.86 -4.25
C LEU A 46 -1.24 4.19 -3.66
N VAL A 47 -0.17 3.84 -4.37
CA VAL A 47 1.22 4.10 -3.95
C VAL A 47 1.46 5.61 -3.81
N ALA A 48 0.98 6.40 -4.77
CA ALA A 48 1.06 7.86 -4.72
C ALA A 48 0.21 8.45 -3.57
N HIS A 49 -0.98 7.91 -3.32
CA HIS A 49 -1.85 8.34 -2.23
C HIS A 49 -1.20 8.12 -0.86
N LEU A 50 -0.50 7.00 -0.68
CA LEU A 50 0.26 6.70 0.53
C LEU A 50 1.63 7.41 0.57
N SER A 51 1.96 8.17 -0.47
CA SER A 51 3.25 8.86 -0.64
C SER A 51 4.45 7.93 -0.45
N LEU A 52 4.32 6.69 -0.94
CA LEU A 52 5.37 5.70 -0.83
C LEU A 52 6.45 5.93 -1.90
N PRO A 53 7.74 5.81 -1.55
CA PRO A 53 8.82 5.92 -2.52
C PRO A 53 8.80 4.72 -3.47
N THR A 54 8.53 4.96 -4.75
CA THR A 54 8.43 3.91 -5.78
C THR A 54 9.74 3.13 -5.96
N GLU A 55 10.88 3.75 -5.66
CA GLU A 55 12.20 3.11 -5.70
C GLU A 55 12.41 2.08 -4.59
N GLU A 56 11.71 2.22 -3.46
CA GLU A 56 11.69 1.23 -2.38
C GLU A 56 10.56 0.22 -2.56
N LEU A 57 9.89 0.19 -3.71
CA LEU A 57 8.80 -0.73 -3.96
C LEU A 57 9.29 -1.88 -4.85
N LYS A 58 9.31 -3.10 -4.29
CA LYS A 58 9.85 -4.27 -5.01
C LYS A 58 8.77 -5.19 -5.56
N LEU A 59 7.71 -5.40 -4.80
CA LEU A 59 6.61 -6.29 -5.18
C LEU A 59 5.27 -5.76 -4.67
N THR A 60 4.26 -5.82 -5.54
CA THR A 60 2.85 -5.59 -5.22
C THR A 60 2.05 -6.86 -5.47
N PHE A 61 1.14 -7.15 -4.55
CA PHE A 61 0.18 -8.25 -4.66
C PHE A 61 -1.23 -7.70 -4.51
N VAL A 62 -2.17 -8.24 -5.29
CA VAL A 62 -3.61 -8.02 -5.11
C VAL A 62 -4.28 -9.38 -5.00
N ASN A 63 -5.03 -9.60 -3.92
CA ASN A 63 -5.72 -10.86 -3.63
C ASN A 63 -4.79 -12.10 -3.74
N GLY A 64 -3.57 -11.96 -3.24
CA GLY A 64 -2.54 -13.02 -3.23
C GLY A 64 -1.83 -13.25 -4.57
N ARG A 65 -2.06 -12.41 -5.59
CA ARG A 65 -1.42 -12.53 -6.91
C ARG A 65 -0.52 -11.32 -7.19
N PRO A 66 0.70 -11.51 -7.71
CA PRO A 66 1.54 -10.38 -8.11
C PRO A 66 0.85 -9.58 -9.21
N GLN A 67 0.88 -8.26 -9.09
CA GLN A 67 0.29 -7.33 -10.07
C GLN A 67 1.26 -6.17 -10.31
N GLU A 68 1.18 -5.56 -11.50
CA GLU A 68 1.94 -4.36 -11.86
C GLU A 68 1.21 -3.08 -11.41
N LEU A 69 1.92 -1.95 -11.39
CA LEU A 69 1.39 -0.68 -10.88
C LEU A 69 0.22 -0.13 -11.71
N ASP A 70 0.05 -0.56 -12.96
CA ASP A 70 -1.07 -0.17 -13.82
C ASP A 70 -2.36 -0.99 -13.55
N TYR A 71 -2.29 -1.99 -12.68
CA TYR A 71 -3.44 -2.79 -12.28
C TYR A 71 -4.53 -1.90 -11.67
N ARG A 72 -5.75 -2.01 -12.21
CA ARG A 72 -6.93 -1.31 -11.70
C ARG A 72 -7.49 -2.05 -10.49
N LEU A 73 -7.51 -1.37 -9.35
CA LEU A 73 -8.06 -1.89 -8.10
C LEU A 73 -9.58 -1.92 -8.14
N ALA A 74 -10.15 -2.90 -7.47
CA ALA A 74 -11.58 -3.05 -7.24
C ALA A 74 -11.92 -2.81 -5.76
N PRO A 75 -13.16 -2.40 -5.44
CA PRO A 75 -13.61 -2.30 -4.06
C PRO A 75 -13.45 -3.64 -3.32
N GLY A 76 -12.83 -3.61 -2.14
CA GLY A 76 -12.59 -4.80 -1.31
C GLY A 76 -11.33 -5.59 -1.66
N ASP A 77 -10.51 -5.13 -2.60
CA ASP A 77 -9.23 -5.76 -2.89
C ASP A 77 -8.28 -5.72 -1.68
N GLU A 78 -7.61 -6.85 -1.42
CA GLU A 78 -6.50 -6.93 -0.48
C GLU A 78 -5.17 -6.70 -1.21
N VAL A 79 -4.49 -5.61 -0.88
CA VAL A 79 -3.22 -5.20 -1.47
C VAL A 79 -2.06 -5.44 -0.49
N GLY A 80 -1.04 -6.16 -0.92
CA GLY A 80 0.23 -6.31 -0.21
C GLY A 80 1.36 -5.56 -0.91
N ILE A 81 2.09 -4.71 -0.20
CA ILE A 81 3.22 -3.95 -0.76
C ILE A 81 4.48 -4.26 0.04
N PHE A 82 5.53 -4.69 -0.64
CA PHE A 82 6.79 -5.12 -0.04
C PHE A 82 7.95 -4.21 -0.46
N SER A 83 8.72 -3.71 0.52
CA SER A 83 10.02 -3.12 0.21
C SER A 83 11.03 -4.17 -0.24
N PRO A 84 12.16 -3.75 -0.83
CA PRO A 84 13.33 -4.59 -0.97
C PRO A 84 13.58 -5.34 0.33
N VAL A 85 13.59 -6.67 0.25
CA VAL A 85 13.95 -7.53 1.37
C VAL A 85 15.39 -7.18 1.77
N GLY A 86 15.55 -6.44 2.86
CA GLY A 86 16.82 -6.33 3.57
C GLY A 86 17.07 -7.63 4.30
N GLY A 87 17.52 -8.65 3.58
CA GLY A 87 18.02 -9.88 4.19
C GLY A 87 19.32 -9.56 4.92
N GLY A 88 19.38 -9.91 6.21
CA GLY A 88 20.65 -10.14 6.90
C GLY A 88 21.34 -11.39 6.39
#